data_AF-A0A227J9J6-F1
#
_entry.id   AF-A0A227J9J6-F1
#
_cell.length_a   1.000
_cell.length_b   1.000
_cell.length_c   1.000
_cell.angle_alpha   90.00
_cell.angle_beta   90.00
_cell.angle_gamma   90.00
#
_symmetry.space_group_name_H-M   'P 1'
#
loop_
_entity.id
_entity.type
_entity.pdbx_description
1 polymer ?
#
loop_
_entity_poly.entity_id
_entity_poly.type
_entity_poly.pdbx_seq_one_letter_code
_entity_poly.pdbx_strand_id
1 'polypeptide(L)'
;VMQEVESQTIADHGQGMIRDVLSYNRSRTEGRVLVPLVDEEIRPFNTFELARRWREAMPVIPGMKSIKIREQSAGGGDRDEFGYLLFGSNINELNQAGRYLIERLQQEEGLFDISSSIDSGSKEVLLSLAPVAYDLGL
;
A
#
# COMPACT_ATOMS: atom_id res chain seq x y z
N VAL A 1 -0.43 5.79 -16.37
CA VAL A 1 -1.16 5.92 -15.08
C VAL A 1 -1.56 7.36 -14.75
N MET A 2 -0.91 8.14 -13.86
CA MET A 2 -1.49 9.44 -13.41
C MET A 2 -1.77 10.42 -14.55
N GLN A 3 -0.78 10.64 -15.44
CA GLN A 3 -0.92 11.54 -16.60
C GLN A 3 -1.97 11.05 -17.61
N GLU A 4 -2.16 9.74 -17.70
CA GLU A 4 -3.13 9.11 -18.60
C GLU A 4 -4.56 9.26 -18.06
N VAL A 5 -4.75 9.00 -16.76
CA VAL A 5 -6.02 9.26 -16.07
C VAL A 5 -6.36 10.76 -16.11
N GLU A 6 -5.37 11.63 -15.97
CA GLU A 6 -5.56 13.08 -16.10
C GLU A 6 -5.97 13.48 -17.52
N SER A 7 -5.28 12.95 -18.54
CA SER A 7 -5.60 13.22 -19.95
C SER A 7 -7.01 12.76 -20.31
N GLN A 8 -7.42 11.57 -19.82
CA GLN A 8 -8.77 11.06 -20.00
C GLN A 8 -9.80 11.94 -19.29
N THR A 9 -9.48 12.38 -18.07
CA THR A 9 -10.36 13.28 -17.30
C THR A 9 -10.58 14.61 -18.02
N ILE A 10 -9.53 15.20 -18.59
CA ILE A 10 -9.61 16.41 -19.40
C ILE A 10 -10.44 16.17 -20.67
N ALA A 11 -10.28 15.02 -21.33
CA ALA A 11 -11.05 14.69 -22.52
C ALA A 11 -12.56 14.56 -22.22
N ASP A 12 -12.92 13.94 -21.09
CA ASP A 12 -14.30 13.67 -20.72
C ASP A 12 -15.02 14.88 -20.10
N HIS A 13 -14.29 15.72 -19.35
CA HIS A 13 -14.87 16.79 -18.54
C HIS A 13 -14.41 18.20 -18.92
N GLY A 14 -13.41 18.34 -19.81
CA GLY A 14 -12.83 19.62 -20.21
C GLY A 14 -11.87 20.25 -19.17
N GLN A 15 -11.79 19.69 -17.98
CA GLN A 15 -10.97 20.15 -16.85
C GLN A 15 -10.32 18.95 -16.17
N GLY A 16 -9.06 19.10 -15.75
CA GLY A 16 -8.29 18.08 -15.06
C GLY A 16 -8.39 18.17 -13.54
N MET A 17 -7.83 17.18 -12.85
CA MET A 17 -7.78 17.11 -11.38
C MET A 17 -6.44 17.59 -10.82
N ILE A 18 -5.34 17.40 -11.57
CA ILE A 18 -3.99 17.59 -11.08
C ILE A 18 -3.55 19.05 -11.28
N ARG A 19 -3.10 19.70 -10.21
CA ARG A 19 -2.47 21.01 -10.30
C ARG A 19 -0.95 20.87 -10.48
N ASP A 20 -0.34 20.08 -9.60
CA ASP A 20 1.10 19.86 -9.57
C ASP A 20 1.42 18.40 -9.25
N VAL A 21 2.67 18.00 -9.51
CA VAL A 21 3.19 16.69 -9.11
C VAL A 21 4.59 16.87 -8.53
N LEU A 22 4.79 16.36 -7.31
CA LEU A 22 6.10 16.28 -6.67
C LEU A 22 6.43 14.82 -6.38
N SER A 23 7.55 14.33 -6.91
CA SER A 23 8.08 13.00 -6.61
C SER A 23 9.40 13.11 -5.86
N TYR A 24 9.56 12.33 -4.79
CA TYR A 24 10.78 12.30 -4.00
C TYR A 24 10.97 10.96 -3.31
N ASN A 25 12.21 10.62 -3.00
CA ASN A 25 12.54 9.43 -2.22
C ASN A 25 12.60 9.79 -0.73
N ARG A 26 12.05 8.92 0.13
CA ARG A 26 12.17 9.00 1.59
C ARG A 26 13.30 8.10 2.12
N SER A 27 13.61 7.03 1.40
CA SER A 27 14.73 6.14 1.69
C SER A 27 15.25 5.50 0.41
N ARG A 28 16.21 4.56 0.53
CA ARG A 28 16.72 3.80 -0.62
C ARG A 28 15.66 2.92 -1.28
N THR A 29 14.60 2.57 -0.58
CA THR A 29 13.55 1.64 -1.05
C THR A 29 12.14 2.21 -0.92
N GLU A 30 12.00 3.50 -0.61
CA GLU A 30 10.70 4.16 -0.45
C GLU A 30 10.68 5.47 -1.26
N GLY A 31 9.76 5.52 -2.22
CA GLY A 31 9.39 6.71 -2.97
C GLY A 31 8.02 7.24 -2.55
N ARG A 32 7.81 8.55 -2.69
CA ARG A 32 6.53 9.20 -2.47
C ARG A 32 6.22 10.14 -3.62
N VAL A 33 4.94 10.17 -4.01
CA VAL A 33 4.39 11.14 -4.94
C VAL A 33 3.34 11.95 -4.18
N LEU A 34 3.49 13.27 -4.17
CA LEU A 34 2.51 14.22 -3.68
C LEU A 34 1.86 14.89 -4.90
N VAL A 35 0.53 14.84 -4.96
CA VAL A 35 -0.25 15.41 -6.05
C VAL A 35 -1.21 16.44 -5.49
N PRO A 36 -0.81 17.73 -5.39
CA PRO A 36 -1.74 18.81 -5.16
C PRO A 36 -2.79 18.86 -6.27
N LEU A 37 -4.06 18.90 -5.89
CA LEU A 37 -5.18 18.97 -6.81
C LEU A 37 -5.62 20.42 -7.02
N VAL A 38 -6.38 20.65 -8.10
CA VAL A 38 -7.09 21.91 -8.32
C VAL A 38 -8.11 22.18 -7.21
N ASP A 39 -8.62 23.41 -7.14
CA ASP A 39 -9.62 23.80 -6.14
C ASP A 39 -10.89 22.93 -6.27
N GLU A 40 -11.50 22.59 -5.14
CA GLU A 40 -12.61 21.63 -5.09
C GLU A 40 -13.81 22.02 -5.96
N GLU A 41 -14.06 23.33 -6.09
CA GLU A 41 -15.15 23.90 -6.88
C GLU A 41 -15.04 23.61 -8.38
N ILE A 42 -13.82 23.37 -8.88
CA ILE A 42 -13.55 23.12 -10.30
C ILE A 42 -13.15 21.66 -10.58
N ARG A 43 -13.20 20.78 -9.57
CA ARG A 43 -12.91 19.36 -9.75
C ARG A 43 -14.07 18.66 -10.47
N PRO A 44 -13.80 17.90 -11.54
CA PRO A 44 -14.82 17.06 -12.17
C PRO A 44 -15.45 16.01 -11.23
N PHE A 45 -14.69 15.51 -10.26
CA PHE A 45 -15.14 14.50 -9.28
C PHE A 45 -14.32 14.57 -7.99
N ASN A 46 -14.73 13.82 -6.96
CA ASN A 46 -14.06 13.82 -5.66
C ASN A 46 -12.73 13.03 -5.66
N THR A 47 -11.95 13.16 -4.59
CA THR A 47 -10.64 12.52 -4.46
C THR A 47 -10.70 10.99 -4.40
N PHE A 48 -11.80 10.42 -3.90
CA PHE A 48 -11.99 8.97 -3.83
C PHE A 48 -12.12 8.35 -5.22
N GLU A 49 -12.88 9.00 -6.11
CA GLU A 49 -13.01 8.57 -7.50
C GLU A 49 -11.68 8.69 -8.24
N LEU A 50 -10.89 9.76 -7.99
CA LEU A 50 -9.54 9.88 -8.55
C LEU A 50 -8.63 8.72 -8.14
N ALA A 51 -8.63 8.41 -6.84
CA ALA A 51 -7.82 7.32 -6.32
C ALA A 51 -8.27 5.96 -6.85
N ARG A 52 -9.58 5.69 -6.95
CA ARG A 52 -10.13 4.48 -7.60
C ARG A 52 -9.60 4.35 -9.03
N ARG A 53 -9.71 5.41 -9.85
CA ARG A 53 -9.19 5.41 -11.22
C ARG A 53 -7.69 5.16 -11.29
N TRP A 54 -6.90 5.73 -10.37
CA TRP A 54 -5.48 5.43 -10.30
C TRP A 54 -5.18 3.98 -9.89
N ARG A 55 -5.94 3.40 -8.94
CA ARG A 55 -5.80 1.99 -8.55
C ARG A 55 -6.10 1.06 -9.73
N GLU A 56 -7.20 1.31 -10.44
CA GLU A 56 -7.63 0.51 -11.60
C GLU A 56 -6.67 0.60 -12.79
N ALA A 57 -6.08 1.78 -13.02
CA ALA A 57 -5.11 1.98 -14.08
C ALA A 57 -3.68 1.54 -13.71
N MET A 58 -3.43 1.15 -12.45
CA MET A 58 -2.09 0.78 -11.99
C MET A 58 -1.73 -0.63 -12.49
N PRO A 59 -0.63 -0.80 -13.23
CA PRO A 59 -0.15 -2.12 -13.58
C PRO A 59 0.49 -2.82 -12.37
N VAL A 60 0.66 -4.14 -12.48
CA VAL A 60 1.53 -4.88 -11.55
C VAL A 60 2.96 -4.38 -11.74
N ILE A 61 3.56 -3.83 -10.69
CA ILE A 61 4.95 -3.33 -10.72
C ILE A 61 5.89 -4.43 -10.18
N PRO A 62 6.78 -5.00 -11.00
CA PRO A 62 7.70 -6.04 -10.54
C PRO A 62 8.57 -5.57 -9.39
N GLY A 63 8.63 -6.37 -8.31
CA GLY A 63 9.43 -6.06 -7.12
C GLY A 63 8.84 -5.01 -6.17
N MET A 64 7.66 -4.45 -6.46
CA MET A 64 6.95 -3.56 -5.54
C MET A 64 6.40 -4.36 -4.36
N LYS A 65 6.84 -4.03 -3.14
CA LYS A 65 6.35 -4.68 -1.90
C LYS A 65 4.96 -4.19 -1.50
N SER A 66 4.71 -2.90 -1.69
CA SER A 66 3.45 -2.27 -1.33
C SER A 66 3.31 -0.96 -2.10
N ILE A 67 2.12 -0.68 -2.60
CA ILE A 67 1.71 0.64 -3.07
C ILE A 67 0.53 1.08 -2.22
N LYS A 68 0.51 2.36 -1.83
CA LYS A 68 -0.59 2.95 -1.06
C LYS A 68 -0.98 4.26 -1.71
N ILE A 69 -2.25 4.39 -2.09
CA ILE A 69 -2.81 5.63 -2.63
C ILE A 69 -3.70 6.21 -1.55
N ARG A 70 -3.32 7.41 -1.07
CA ARG A 70 -3.99 8.08 0.04
C ARG A 70 -4.61 9.39 -0.41
N GLU A 71 -5.87 9.57 -0.06
CA GLU A 71 -6.63 10.79 -0.21
C GLU A 71 -6.50 11.58 1.12
N GLN A 72 -5.74 12.68 1.12
CA GLN A 72 -5.66 13.53 2.32
C GLN A 72 -6.98 14.31 2.46
N SER A 73 -7.89 13.83 3.31
CA SER A 73 -8.94 14.69 3.85
C SER A 73 -8.32 15.61 4.92
N ALA A 74 -8.81 16.85 5.01
CA ALA A 74 -8.24 17.92 5.85
C ALA A 74 -8.29 17.67 7.38
N GLY A 75 -8.46 16.42 7.85
CA GLY A 75 -8.75 16.16 9.27
C GLY A 75 -8.35 14.79 9.85
N GLY A 76 -7.50 13.97 9.22
CA GLY A 76 -7.15 12.66 9.79
C GLY A 76 -5.72 12.25 9.52
N GLY A 77 -4.97 11.91 10.58
CA GLY A 77 -3.57 11.50 10.51
C GLY A 77 -3.31 10.22 9.71
N ASP A 78 -2.02 9.91 9.58
CA ASP A 78 -1.41 8.78 8.87
C ASP A 78 -1.83 7.42 9.48
N ARG A 79 -3.11 7.04 9.38
CA ARG A 79 -3.59 5.74 9.83
C ARG A 79 -3.85 4.85 8.62
N ASP A 80 -3.08 3.76 8.53
CA ASP A 80 -3.58 2.56 7.88
C ASP A 80 -4.88 2.17 8.62
N GLU A 81 -5.95 1.87 7.89
CA GLU A 81 -7.30 1.75 8.45
C GLU A 81 -7.39 0.64 9.51
N PHE A 82 -6.69 -0.48 9.29
CA PHE A 82 -6.47 -1.57 10.25
C PHE A 82 -5.32 -2.48 9.82
N GLY A 83 -4.84 -3.32 10.73
CA GLY A 83 -3.82 -4.35 10.46
C GLY A 83 -3.95 -5.54 11.41
N TYR A 84 -3.53 -6.71 10.95
CA TYR A 84 -3.55 -7.95 11.72
C TYR A 84 -2.14 -8.46 11.98
N LEU A 85 -1.90 -8.94 13.21
CA LEU A 85 -0.68 -9.66 13.58
C LEU A 85 -1.04 -11.13 13.81
N LEU A 86 -0.53 -12.01 12.96
CA LEU A 86 -0.57 -13.45 13.20
C LEU A 86 0.64 -13.85 14.04
N PHE A 87 0.41 -14.57 15.13
CA PHE A 87 1.46 -15.05 16.03
C PHE A 87 1.30 -16.54 16.30
N GLY A 88 2.42 -17.24 16.45
CA GLY A 88 2.46 -18.69 16.63
C GLY A 88 3.87 -19.24 16.55
N SER A 89 4.05 -20.51 16.88
CA SER A 89 5.36 -21.18 16.90
C SER A 89 5.75 -21.78 15.55
N ASN A 90 4.82 -21.91 14.61
CA ASN A 90 5.03 -22.56 13.32
C ASN A 90 4.91 -21.55 12.17
N ILE A 91 6.04 -21.16 11.60
CA ILE A 91 6.10 -20.18 10.50
C ILE A 91 5.39 -20.65 9.22
N ASN A 92 5.39 -21.96 8.94
CA ASN A 92 4.70 -22.47 7.75
C ASN A 92 3.19 -22.34 7.88
N GLU A 93 2.67 -22.59 9.09
CA GLU A 93 1.26 -22.41 9.41
C GLU A 93 0.87 -20.94 9.39
N LEU A 94 1.69 -20.05 9.96
CA LEU A 94 1.48 -18.60 9.91
C LEU A 94 1.46 -18.06 8.47
N ASN A 95 2.37 -18.54 7.62
CA ASN A 95 2.42 -18.16 6.21
C ASN A 95 1.16 -18.63 5.45
N GLN A 96 0.69 -19.85 5.72
CA GLN A 96 -0.54 -20.37 5.11
C GLN A 96 -1.76 -19.57 5.59
N ALA A 97 -1.89 -19.33 6.89
CA ALA A 97 -2.98 -18.54 7.47
C ALA A 97 -2.99 -17.11 6.95
N GLY A 98 -1.82 -16.48 6.80
CA GLY A 98 -1.71 -15.13 6.27
C GLY A 98 -2.04 -15.04 4.78
N ARG A 99 -1.58 -15.99 3.95
CA ARG A 99 -1.99 -16.05 2.53
C ARG A 99 -3.50 -16.25 2.37
N TYR A 100 -4.08 -17.12 3.20
CA TYR A 100 -5.52 -17.34 3.24
C TYR A 100 -6.28 -16.06 3.64
N LEU A 101 -5.81 -15.33 4.67
CA LEU A 101 -6.43 -14.07 5.07
C LEU A 101 -6.36 -13.02 3.95
N ILE A 102 -5.21 -12.87 3.27
CA ILE A 102 -5.06 -11.95 2.14
C ILE A 102 -6.05 -12.29 1.02
N GLU A 103 -6.16 -13.57 0.66
CA GLU A 103 -7.11 -14.03 -0.38
C GLU A 103 -8.55 -13.66 -0.04
N ARG A 104 -8.96 -13.79 1.23
CA ARG A 104 -10.30 -13.39 1.68
C ARG A 104 -10.49 -11.88 1.65
N LEU A 105 -9.51 -11.13 2.15
CA LEU A 105 -9.56 -9.66 2.16
C LEU A 105 -9.65 -9.09 0.73
N GLN A 106 -8.98 -9.70 -0.24
CA GLN A 106 -9.05 -9.29 -1.65
C GLN A 106 -10.43 -9.45 -2.29
N GLN A 107 -11.34 -10.22 -1.68
CA GLN A 107 -12.70 -10.44 -2.18
C GLN A 107 -13.71 -9.42 -1.63
N GLU A 108 -13.34 -8.67 -0.59
CA GLU A 108 -14.23 -7.71 0.06
C GLU A 108 -14.28 -6.39 -0.71
N GLU A 109 -15.49 -5.95 -1.06
CA GLU A 109 -15.69 -4.69 -1.74
C GLU A 109 -15.27 -3.51 -0.86
N GLY A 110 -14.48 -2.60 -1.43
CA GLY A 110 -13.98 -1.43 -0.72
C GLY A 110 -12.62 -1.62 -0.05
N LEU A 111 -12.07 -2.84 0.00
CA LEU A 111 -10.73 -3.06 0.53
C LEU A 111 -9.66 -3.00 -0.58
N PHE A 112 -8.71 -2.09 -0.43
CA PHE A 112 -7.62 -1.86 -1.37
C PHE A 112 -6.27 -1.79 -0.65
N ASP A 113 -5.18 -1.76 -1.42
CA ASP A 113 -3.81 -1.56 -0.92
C ASP A 113 -3.38 -2.58 0.16
N ILE A 114 -3.88 -3.81 0.05
CA ILE A 114 -3.53 -4.92 0.96
C ILE A 114 -2.05 -5.26 0.79
N SER A 115 -1.32 -5.29 1.91
CA SER A 115 0.10 -5.63 1.95
C SER A 115 0.39 -6.61 3.08
N SER A 116 1.44 -7.42 2.92
CA SER A 116 1.84 -8.41 3.90
C SER A 116 3.35 -8.50 4.01
N SER A 117 3.84 -8.74 5.23
CA SER A 117 5.25 -9.03 5.48
C SER A 117 5.68 -10.39 4.91
N ILE A 118 4.75 -11.29 4.59
CA ILE A 118 5.01 -12.64 4.05
C ILE A 118 5.75 -12.56 2.70
N ASP A 119 5.35 -11.65 1.81
CA ASP A 119 5.95 -11.52 0.47
C ASP A 119 7.21 -10.65 0.47
N SER A 120 7.66 -10.18 1.63
CA SER A 120 8.79 -9.26 1.71
C SER A 120 10.16 -9.92 1.44
N GLY A 121 10.22 -11.24 1.25
CA GLY A 121 11.46 -12.00 1.07
C GLY A 121 12.44 -11.84 2.25
N SER A 122 11.96 -11.29 3.37
CA SER A 122 12.76 -11.03 4.55
C SER A 122 13.10 -12.37 5.17
N LYS A 123 14.39 -12.71 5.13
CA LYS A 123 14.92 -13.87 5.84
C LYS A 123 14.83 -13.57 7.33
N GLU A 124 13.97 -14.29 8.04
CA GLU A 124 14.00 -14.28 9.51
C GLU A 124 15.23 -15.05 9.97
N VAL A 125 16.02 -14.46 10.88
CA VAL A 125 17.15 -15.13 11.51
C VAL A 125 16.61 -15.91 12.70
N LEU A 126 16.53 -17.23 12.55
CA LEU A 126 16.13 -18.12 13.63
C LEU A 126 17.38 -18.48 14.44
N LEU A 127 17.48 -17.90 15.63
CA LEU A 127 18.56 -18.20 16.57
C LEU A 127 18.13 -19.39 17.43
N SER A 128 18.85 -20.50 17.32
CA SER A 128 18.77 -21.60 18.25
C SER A 128 20.00 -21.58 19.15
N LEU A 129 19.79 -21.74 20.45
CA LEU A 129 20.89 -21.93 21.39
C LEU A 129 21.64 -23.22 21.06
N ALA A 130 22.98 -23.16 21.09
CA ALA A 130 23.79 -24.36 21.08
C ALA A 130 23.54 -25.15 22.38
N PRO A 131 23.69 -26.49 22.39
CA PRO A 131 23.47 -27.30 23.60
C PRO A 131 24.21 -26.77 24.84
N VAL A 132 25.47 -26.33 24.66
CA VAL A 132 26.31 -25.78 25.74
C VAL A 132 25.79 -24.46 26.31
N ALA A 133 24.97 -23.70 25.56
CA ALA A 133 24.42 -22.44 26.06
C ALA A 133 23.37 -22.67 27.16
N TYR A 134 22.64 -23.79 27.08
CA TYR A 134 21.73 -24.20 28.16
C TYR A 134 22.48 -24.53 29.45
N ASP A 135 23.66 -25.16 29.33
CA ASP A 135 24.54 -25.46 30.47
C ASP A 135 25.09 -24.17 31.14
N LEU A 136 25.16 -23.08 30.38
CA LEU A 136 25.60 -21.76 30.84
C LEU A 136 24.45 -20.90 31.39
N GLY A 137 23.21 -21.40 31.40
CA GLY A 137 22.03 -20.68 31.88
C GLY A 137 21.57 -19.54 30.98
N LEU A 138 21.89 -19.61 29.67
CA LEU A 138 21.39 -18.72 28.64
C LEU A 138 20.02 -19.15 28.11
#